data_AF-A0A969GNE9-F1
#
_entry.id   AF-A0A969GNE9-F1
#
_cell.length_a   1.000
_cell.length_b   1.000
_cell.length_c   1.000
_cell.angle_alpha   90.00
_cell.angle_beta   90.00
_cell.angle_gamma   90.00
#
_symmetry.space_group_name_H-M   'P 1'
#
loop_
_entity.id
_entity.type
_entity.pdbx_description
1 polymer ?
#
loop_
_entity_poly.entity_id
_entity_poly.type
_entity_poly.pdbx_seq_one_letter_code
_entity_poly.pdbx_strand_id
1 'polypeptide(L)'
;MSLGDWEPKLGIVTFYLGDTATARQILHDNLQRWLDKTNFFLARTYGYLAEIALSEGDLTQAGQAQAQWIRYQSKVRWLSTEVVDCLWVAARLAVVQQQYEQAATLFGLAEQVRRRVHYPGNGVMRPHIDDALATVQAALEPAVYAAAFVAGQQMTLEEVVAAKTVRFVAGQLVGA
;
A
#
# COMPACT_ATOMS: atom_id res chain seq x y z
N MET A 1 -8.25 8.57 -22.30
CA MET A 1 -7.29 8.21 -21.23
C MET A 1 -6.35 9.41 -21.06
N SER A 2 -6.33 10.05 -19.90
CA SER A 2 -5.46 11.22 -19.68
C SER A 2 -4.05 10.77 -19.27
N LEU A 3 -3.07 11.68 -19.41
CA LEU A 3 -1.69 11.45 -18.97
C LEU A 3 -1.61 10.96 -17.51
N GLY A 4 -2.47 11.51 -16.64
CA GLY A 4 -2.57 11.13 -15.23
C GLY A 4 -2.96 9.68 -14.96
N ASP A 5 -3.59 8.99 -15.92
CA ASP A 5 -4.05 7.61 -15.73
C ASP A 5 -2.96 6.57 -16.05
N TRP A 6 -2.21 6.80 -17.13
CA TRP A 6 -1.24 5.84 -17.63
C TRP A 6 0.19 6.08 -17.10
N GLU A 7 0.59 7.33 -16.81
CA GLU A 7 1.93 7.62 -16.29
C GLU A 7 2.24 6.84 -15.00
N PRO A 8 1.34 6.74 -14.00
CA PRO A 8 1.63 5.93 -12.82
C PRO A 8 1.83 4.45 -13.16
N LYS A 9 1.05 3.95 -14.13
CA LYS A 9 1.17 2.56 -14.60
C LYS A 9 2.48 2.32 -15.34
N LEU A 10 2.94 3.29 -16.14
CA LEU A 10 4.28 3.23 -16.73
C LEU A 10 5.32 3.23 -15.62
N GLY A 11 5.23 4.13 -14.64
CA GLY A 11 6.17 4.21 -13.52
C GLY A 11 6.35 2.87 -12.81
N ILE A 12 5.25 2.20 -12.43
CA ILE A 12 5.37 0.91 -11.74
C ILE A 12 5.89 -0.22 -12.65
N VAL A 13 5.52 -0.25 -13.94
CA VAL A 13 6.08 -1.23 -14.89
C VAL A 13 7.57 -1.00 -15.08
N THR A 14 8.01 0.25 -15.22
CA THR A 14 9.43 0.63 -15.33
C THR A 14 10.21 0.18 -14.08
N PHE A 15 9.61 0.31 -12.90
CA PHE A 15 10.19 -0.23 -11.66
C PHE A 15 10.33 -1.75 -11.72
N TYR A 16 9.30 -2.49 -12.14
CA TYR A 16 9.38 -3.94 -12.29
C TYR A 16 10.37 -4.41 -13.36
N LEU A 17 10.70 -3.55 -14.33
CA LEU A 17 11.76 -3.80 -15.31
C LEU A 17 13.16 -3.46 -14.78
N GLY A 18 13.28 -2.98 -13.54
CA GLY A 18 14.54 -2.72 -12.85
C GLY A 18 15.06 -1.29 -12.95
N ASP A 19 14.37 -0.39 -13.66
CA ASP A 19 14.75 1.02 -13.77
C ASP A 19 14.05 1.85 -12.69
N THR A 20 14.50 1.67 -11.46
CA THR A 20 13.93 2.35 -10.28
C THR A 20 14.08 3.87 -10.34
N ALA A 21 15.15 4.37 -10.94
CA ALA A 21 15.40 5.81 -11.05
C ALA A 21 14.38 6.48 -11.98
N THR A 22 14.18 5.93 -13.17
CA THR A 22 13.20 6.45 -14.13
C THR A 22 11.77 6.27 -13.60
N ALA A 23 11.48 5.14 -12.95
CA ALA A 23 10.18 4.91 -12.32
C ALA A 23 9.81 6.01 -11.32
N ARG A 24 10.74 6.34 -10.41
CA ARG A 24 10.55 7.44 -9.46
C ARG A 24 10.32 8.76 -10.14
N GLN A 25 11.12 9.10 -11.14
CA GLN A 25 11.01 10.36 -11.85
C GLN A 25 9.61 10.50 -12.47
N ILE A 26 9.14 9.47 -13.18
CA ILE A 26 7.79 9.44 -13.77
C ILE A 26 6.71 9.69 -12.71
N LEU A 27 6.80 9.00 -11.57
CA LEU A 27 5.81 9.13 -10.50
C LEU A 27 5.86 10.50 -9.82
N HIS A 28 7.04 11.08 -9.60
CA HIS A 28 7.19 12.42 -9.02
C HIS A 28 6.70 13.52 -9.98
N ASP A 29 7.05 13.43 -11.26
CA ASP A 29 6.58 14.36 -12.28
C ASP A 29 5.05 14.31 -12.40
N ASN A 30 4.48 13.11 -12.30
CA ASN A 30 3.03 12.92 -12.24
C ASN A 30 2.43 13.59 -11.00
N LEU A 31 3.00 13.39 -9.81
CA LEU A 31 2.52 14.08 -8.60
C LEU A 31 2.53 15.60 -8.77
N GLN A 32 3.64 16.18 -9.25
CA GLN A 32 3.75 17.63 -9.44
C GLN A 32 2.69 18.17 -10.41
N ARG A 33 2.41 17.45 -11.49
CA ARG A 33 1.45 17.86 -12.51
C ARG A 33 -0.01 17.78 -12.03
N TRP A 34 -0.31 16.83 -11.14
CA TRP A 34 -1.68 16.52 -10.72
C TRP A 34 -1.98 16.89 -9.26
N LEU A 35 -1.04 17.53 -8.55
CA LEU A 35 -1.17 17.88 -7.13
C LEU A 35 -2.43 18.71 -6.82
N ASP A 36 -2.76 19.65 -7.71
CA ASP A 36 -3.93 20.53 -7.59
C ASP A 36 -5.19 19.99 -8.30
N LYS A 37 -5.16 18.72 -8.74
CA LYS A 37 -6.19 18.10 -9.57
C LYS A 37 -6.84 16.90 -8.85
N THR A 38 -7.60 16.09 -9.59
CA THR A 38 -8.42 14.98 -9.08
C THR A 38 -7.66 13.99 -8.19
N ASN A 39 -8.27 13.65 -7.06
CA ASN A 39 -7.67 12.87 -5.97
C ASN A 39 -7.29 11.41 -6.32
N PHE A 40 -7.93 10.79 -7.31
CA PHE A 40 -7.75 9.35 -7.56
C PHE A 40 -6.40 9.02 -8.21
N PHE A 41 -5.87 9.91 -9.05
CA PHE A 41 -4.54 9.74 -9.64
C PHE A 41 -3.46 9.79 -8.56
N LEU A 42 -3.60 10.74 -7.63
CA LEU A 42 -2.66 10.93 -6.53
C LEU A 42 -2.62 9.69 -5.62
N ALA A 43 -3.77 9.11 -5.28
CA ALA A 43 -3.80 7.86 -4.51
C ALA A 43 -2.94 6.79 -5.19
N ARG A 44 -3.21 6.46 -6.46
CA ARG A 44 -2.44 5.46 -7.20
C ARG A 44 -0.93 5.76 -7.20
N THR A 45 -0.55 6.99 -7.51
CA THR A 45 0.87 7.39 -7.58
C THR A 45 1.57 7.22 -6.24
N TYR A 46 0.92 7.57 -5.13
CA TYR A 46 1.47 7.33 -3.80
C TYR A 46 1.56 5.84 -3.44
N GLY A 47 0.63 5.00 -3.90
CA GLY A 47 0.71 3.55 -3.73
C GLY A 47 1.97 2.96 -4.37
N TYR A 48 2.28 3.36 -5.60
CA TYR A 48 3.49 2.89 -6.30
C TYR A 48 4.78 3.44 -5.69
N LEU A 49 4.78 4.70 -5.22
CA LEU A 49 5.92 5.24 -4.48
C LEU A 49 6.17 4.49 -3.17
N ALA A 50 5.11 4.06 -2.47
CA ALA A 50 5.24 3.24 -1.28
C ALA A 50 5.85 1.88 -1.60
N GLU A 51 5.48 1.27 -2.73
CA GLU A 51 6.04 -0.02 -3.18
C GLU A 51 7.53 0.08 -3.51
N ILE A 52 7.92 1.14 -4.24
CA ILE A 52 9.32 1.39 -4.59
C ILE A 52 10.15 1.61 -3.33
N ALA A 53 9.69 2.50 -2.43
CA ALA A 53 10.40 2.80 -1.20
C ALA A 53 10.52 1.57 -0.27
N LEU A 54 9.46 0.75 -0.18
CA LEU A 54 9.50 -0.49 0.59
C LEU A 54 10.51 -1.49 0.00
N SER A 55 10.60 -1.59 -1.33
CA SER A 55 11.52 -2.51 -2.00
C SER A 55 12.99 -2.11 -1.85
N GLU A 56 13.26 -0.84 -1.60
CA GLU A 56 14.59 -0.32 -1.26
C GLU A 56 14.90 -0.32 0.24
N GLY A 57 13.94 -0.70 1.08
CA GLY A 57 14.08 -0.65 2.53
C GLY A 57 14.00 0.76 3.13
N ASP A 58 13.59 1.77 2.37
CA ASP A 58 13.32 3.12 2.88
C ASP A 58 11.93 3.15 3.55
N LEU A 59 11.90 2.68 4.80
CA LEU A 59 10.66 2.60 5.58
C LEU A 59 10.04 3.97 5.88
N THR A 60 10.87 5.01 5.90
CA THR A 60 10.42 6.38 6.12
C THR A 60 9.63 6.89 4.92
N GLN A 61 10.19 6.77 3.71
CA GLN A 61 9.47 7.16 2.50
C GLN A 61 8.26 6.24 2.25
N ALA A 62 8.39 4.94 2.47
CA ALA A 62 7.32 3.98 2.27
C ALA A 62 6.08 4.34 3.10
N GLY A 63 6.28 4.62 4.38
CA GLY A 63 5.16 4.98 5.24
C GLY A 63 4.62 6.39 4.99
N GLN A 64 5.45 7.37 4.59
CA GLN A 64 4.96 8.70 4.19
C GLN A 64 4.06 8.60 2.96
N ALA A 65 4.49 7.83 1.95
CA ALA A 65 3.71 7.56 0.75
C ALA A 65 2.41 6.80 1.10
N GLN A 66 2.47 5.81 1.99
CA GLN A 66 1.30 5.09 2.49
C GLN A 66 0.28 6.02 3.17
N ALA A 67 0.74 6.97 4.00
CA ALA A 67 -0.14 7.94 4.65
C ALA A 67 -0.84 8.86 3.64
N GLN A 68 -0.14 9.29 2.58
CA GLN A 68 -0.76 10.06 1.51
C GLN A 68 -1.74 9.21 0.70
N TRP A 69 -1.42 7.95 0.40
CA TRP A 69 -2.33 7.02 -0.26
C TRP A 69 -3.66 6.91 0.51
N ILE A 70 -3.63 6.66 1.83
CA ILE A 70 -4.83 6.61 2.68
C ILE A 70 -5.63 7.92 2.57
N ARG A 71 -4.95 9.07 2.68
CA ARG A 71 -5.57 10.39 2.60
C ARG A 71 -6.30 10.61 1.28
N TYR A 72 -5.73 10.22 0.15
CA TYR A 72 -6.37 10.42 -1.16
C TYR A 72 -7.41 9.33 -1.47
N GLN A 73 -7.16 8.09 -1.05
CA GLN A 73 -8.09 6.97 -1.21
C GLN A 73 -9.40 7.21 -0.46
N SER A 74 -9.36 7.92 0.69
CA SER A 74 -10.56 8.36 1.42
C SER A 74 -11.60 9.12 0.58
N LYS A 75 -11.15 9.73 -0.52
CA LYS A 75 -11.97 10.55 -1.41
C LYS A 75 -12.43 9.79 -2.65
N VAL A 76 -11.95 8.56 -2.85
CA VAL A 76 -12.27 7.71 -4.00
C VAL A 76 -13.42 6.79 -3.62
N ARG A 77 -14.46 6.75 -4.46
CA ARG A 77 -15.72 6.01 -4.19
C ARG A 77 -15.77 4.62 -4.82
N TRP A 78 -14.70 4.18 -5.47
CA TRP A 78 -14.69 2.96 -6.28
C TRP A 78 -13.50 2.08 -5.89
N LEU A 79 -13.73 0.78 -5.85
CA LEU A 79 -12.68 -0.22 -5.69
C LEU A 79 -12.04 -0.50 -7.05
N SER A 80 -10.74 -0.70 -7.07
CA SER A 80 -10.00 -1.10 -8.26
C SER A 80 -8.93 -2.13 -7.92
N THR A 81 -8.35 -2.76 -8.94
CA THR A 81 -7.25 -3.72 -8.75
C THR A 81 -6.05 -3.04 -8.09
N GLU A 82 -5.78 -1.77 -8.40
CA GLU A 82 -4.69 -1.01 -7.80
C GLU A 82 -4.88 -0.78 -6.29
N VAL A 83 -6.13 -0.66 -5.82
CA VAL A 83 -6.41 -0.58 -4.37
C VAL A 83 -5.93 -1.85 -3.66
N VAL A 84 -6.12 -3.02 -4.28
CA VAL A 84 -5.65 -4.29 -3.74
C VAL A 84 -4.13 -4.31 -3.64
N ASP A 85 -3.44 -3.88 -4.70
CA ASP A 85 -1.97 -3.84 -4.72
C ASP A 85 -1.43 -2.90 -3.63
N CYS A 86 -2.01 -1.72 -3.47
CA CYS A 86 -1.62 -0.77 -2.42
C CYS A 86 -1.89 -1.32 -1.01
N LEU A 87 -2.97 -2.07 -0.80
CA LEU A 87 -3.26 -2.71 0.48
C LEU A 87 -2.24 -3.80 0.82
N TRP A 88 -1.78 -4.56 -0.17
CA TRP A 88 -0.70 -5.53 0.02
C TRP A 88 0.62 -4.86 0.35
N VAL A 89 0.96 -3.74 -0.30
CA VAL A 89 2.13 -2.93 0.06
C VAL A 89 2.01 -2.43 1.51
N ALA A 90 0.84 -1.95 1.92
CA ALA A 90 0.58 -1.53 3.30
C ALA A 90 0.79 -2.66 4.31
N ALA A 91 0.26 -3.85 4.01
CA ALA A 91 0.40 -5.03 4.85
C ALA A 91 1.87 -5.44 4.98
N ARG A 92 2.61 -5.49 3.87
CA ARG A 92 4.05 -5.79 3.86
C ARG A 92 4.86 -4.75 4.65
N LEU A 93 4.52 -3.47 4.54
CA LEU A 93 5.14 -2.42 5.34
C LEU A 93 4.90 -2.67 6.84
N ALA A 94 3.68 -3.05 7.24
CA ALA A 94 3.38 -3.42 8.61
C ALA A 94 4.17 -4.65 9.09
N VAL A 95 4.43 -5.64 8.23
CA VAL A 95 5.31 -6.78 8.54
C VAL A 95 6.74 -6.31 8.84
N VAL A 96 7.31 -5.46 7.99
CA VAL A 96 8.68 -4.94 8.21
C VAL A 96 8.77 -4.07 9.46
N GLN A 97 7.68 -3.40 9.83
CA GLN A 97 7.55 -2.65 11.08
C GLN A 97 7.20 -3.54 12.30
N GLN A 98 7.16 -4.86 12.15
CA GLN A 98 6.82 -5.85 13.18
C GLN A 98 5.42 -5.66 13.79
N GLN A 99 4.52 -4.99 13.07
CA GLN A 99 3.11 -4.81 13.45
C GLN A 99 2.28 -5.97 12.92
N TYR A 100 2.57 -7.18 13.39
CA TYR A 100 2.07 -8.41 12.77
C TYR A 100 0.53 -8.55 12.80
N GLU A 101 -0.15 -8.15 13.87
CA GLU A 101 -1.62 -8.16 13.94
C GLU A 101 -2.25 -7.17 12.95
N GLN A 102 -1.66 -5.99 12.82
CA GLN A 102 -2.07 -4.99 11.85
C GLN A 102 -1.83 -5.49 10.42
N ALA A 103 -0.70 -6.15 10.16
CA ALA A 103 -0.41 -6.77 8.88
C ALA A 103 -1.45 -7.86 8.53
N ALA A 104 -1.79 -8.74 9.48
CA ALA A 104 -2.84 -9.75 9.29
C ALA A 104 -4.19 -9.12 8.93
N THR A 105 -4.57 -8.06 9.63
CA THR A 105 -5.79 -7.28 9.34
C THR A 105 -5.77 -6.70 7.92
N LEU A 106 -4.66 -6.06 7.53
CA LEU A 106 -4.51 -5.48 6.19
C LEU A 106 -4.52 -6.55 5.08
N PHE A 107 -3.91 -7.71 5.32
CA PHE A 107 -3.99 -8.85 4.39
C PHE A 107 -5.42 -9.38 4.24
N GLY A 108 -6.16 -9.49 5.34
CA GLY A 108 -7.56 -9.90 5.31
C GLY A 108 -8.43 -8.96 4.50
N LEU A 109 -8.25 -7.65 4.70
CA LEU A 109 -8.92 -6.62 3.92
C LEU A 109 -8.55 -6.69 2.43
N ALA A 110 -7.25 -6.77 2.11
CA ALA A 110 -6.78 -6.86 0.73
C ALA A 110 -7.43 -8.06 0.02
N GLU A 111 -7.52 -9.20 0.70
CA GLU A 111 -8.16 -10.40 0.19
C GLU A 111 -9.68 -10.24 -0.03
N GLN A 112 -10.37 -9.53 0.87
CA GLN A 112 -11.79 -9.22 0.65
C GLN A 112 -11.99 -8.30 -0.56
N VAL A 113 -11.21 -7.22 -0.68
CA VAL A 113 -11.32 -6.29 -1.81
C VAL A 113 -10.99 -7.02 -3.11
N ARG A 114 -9.93 -7.84 -3.11
CA ARG A 114 -9.52 -8.66 -4.26
C ARG A 114 -10.64 -9.54 -4.79
N ARG A 115 -11.38 -10.21 -3.89
CA ARG A 115 -12.53 -11.04 -4.27
C ARG A 115 -13.66 -10.21 -4.89
N ARG A 116 -13.95 -9.02 -4.34
CA ARG A 116 -14.99 -8.12 -4.86
C ARG A 116 -14.68 -7.60 -6.26
N VAL A 117 -13.40 -7.33 -6.56
CA VAL A 117 -12.97 -6.84 -7.87
C VAL A 117 -12.52 -7.96 -8.83
N HIS A 118 -12.68 -9.24 -8.43
CA HIS A 118 -12.27 -10.42 -9.21
C HIS A 118 -10.82 -10.37 -9.71
N TYR A 119 -9.91 -9.84 -8.89
CA TYR A 119 -8.52 -9.64 -9.29
C TYR A 119 -7.65 -10.87 -8.95
N PRO A 120 -6.98 -11.49 -9.92
CA PRO A 120 -6.08 -12.62 -9.65
C PRO A 120 -4.80 -12.22 -8.90
N GLY A 121 -4.47 -10.92 -8.86
CA GLY A 121 -3.26 -10.39 -8.23
C GLY A 121 -2.13 -10.18 -9.25
N ASN A 122 -1.21 -9.27 -8.90
CA ASN A 122 0.00 -9.02 -9.69
C ASN A 122 1.01 -10.15 -9.48
N GLY A 123 1.39 -10.84 -10.57
CA GLY A 123 2.35 -11.95 -10.53
C GLY A 123 3.72 -11.55 -9.99
N VAL A 124 4.17 -10.31 -10.20
CA VAL A 124 5.44 -9.80 -9.67
C VAL A 124 5.40 -9.66 -8.15
N MET A 125 4.27 -9.26 -7.60
CA MET A 125 4.10 -9.02 -6.17
C MET A 125 3.85 -10.29 -5.36
N ARG A 126 3.40 -11.36 -6.02
CA ARG A 126 2.96 -12.59 -5.35
C ARG A 126 4.02 -13.22 -4.44
N PRO A 127 5.29 -13.40 -4.85
CA PRO A 127 6.32 -13.94 -3.95
C PRO A 127 6.48 -13.08 -2.69
N HIS A 128 6.46 -11.75 -2.83
CA HIS A 128 6.60 -10.84 -1.70
C HIS A 128 5.40 -10.85 -0.75
N ILE A 129 4.20 -11.12 -1.26
CA ILE A 129 3.00 -11.30 -0.44
C ILE A 129 3.08 -12.61 0.32
N ASP A 130 3.45 -13.70 -0.37
CA ASP A 130 3.54 -15.03 0.21
C ASP A 130 4.60 -15.07 1.35
N ASP A 131 5.77 -14.47 1.14
CA ASP A 131 6.83 -14.34 2.16
C ASP A 131 6.36 -13.55 3.39
N ALA A 132 5.66 -12.44 3.16
CA ALA A 132 5.15 -11.59 4.23
C ALA A 132 4.02 -12.28 5.02
N LEU A 133 3.14 -13.03 4.34
CA LEU A 133 2.12 -13.86 4.99
C LEU A 133 2.75 -14.96 5.85
N ALA A 134 3.76 -15.66 5.33
CA ALA A 134 4.49 -16.68 6.08
C ALA A 134 5.15 -16.08 7.33
N THR A 135 5.74 -14.89 7.20
CA THR A 135 6.33 -14.16 8.34
C THR A 135 5.29 -13.85 9.42
N VAL A 136 4.12 -13.34 9.04
CA VAL A 136 3.05 -13.02 9.99
C VAL A 136 2.52 -14.28 10.67
N GLN A 137 2.33 -15.37 9.92
CA GLN A 137 1.85 -16.65 10.45
C GLN A 137 2.86 -17.31 11.39
N ALA A 138 4.16 -17.10 11.17
CA ALA A 138 5.20 -17.58 12.07
C ALA A 138 5.33 -16.72 13.33
N ALA A 139 5.03 -15.42 13.25
CA ALA A 139 5.17 -14.48 14.35
C ALA A 139 3.96 -14.46 15.30
N LEU A 140 2.76 -14.82 14.83
CA LEU A 140 1.53 -14.80 15.61
C LEU A 140 1.08 -16.21 15.99
N GLU A 141 0.39 -16.31 17.13
CA GLU A 141 -0.38 -17.52 17.41
C GLU A 141 -1.47 -17.72 16.35
N PRO A 142 -1.76 -18.97 15.94
CA PRO A 142 -2.72 -19.25 14.87
C PRO A 142 -4.12 -18.64 15.11
N ALA A 143 -4.57 -18.63 16.37
CA ALA A 143 -5.87 -18.03 16.74
C ALA A 143 -5.87 -16.50 16.60
N VAL A 144 -4.77 -15.83 16.98
CA VAL A 144 -4.61 -14.38 16.86
C VAL A 144 -4.53 -13.97 15.39
N TYR A 145 -3.75 -14.69 14.58
CA TYR A 145 -3.70 -14.49 13.14
C TYR A 145 -5.09 -14.63 12.50
N ALA A 146 -5.80 -15.73 12.79
CA ALA A 146 -7.11 -15.98 12.22
C ALA A 146 -8.13 -14.89 12.60
N ALA A 147 -8.13 -14.46 13.86
CA ALA A 147 -9.01 -13.39 14.33
C ALA A 147 -8.72 -12.06 13.62
N ALA A 148 -7.45 -11.63 13.56
CA ALA A 148 -7.06 -10.40 12.90
C ALA A 148 -7.35 -10.43 11.40
N PHE A 149 -7.05 -11.54 10.73
CA PHE A 149 -7.33 -11.71 9.30
C PHE A 149 -8.83 -11.68 9.00
N VAL A 150 -9.66 -12.35 9.80
CA VAL A 150 -11.12 -12.31 9.66
C VAL A 150 -11.68 -10.92 9.94
N ALA A 151 -11.15 -10.22 10.96
CA ALA A 151 -11.53 -8.83 11.23
C ALA A 151 -11.26 -7.96 10.00
N GLY A 152 -10.08 -8.07 9.39
CA GLY A 152 -9.73 -7.41 8.14
C GLY A 152 -10.70 -7.70 6.99
N GLN A 153 -11.14 -8.94 6.83
CA GLN A 153 -12.10 -9.31 5.79
C GLN A 153 -13.48 -8.66 5.97
N GLN A 154 -13.86 -8.39 7.23
CA GLN A 154 -15.13 -7.74 7.57
C GLN A 154 -15.05 -6.22 7.46
N MET A 155 -13.85 -5.64 7.48
CA MET A 155 -13.65 -4.20 7.34
C MET A 155 -14.08 -3.70 5.95
N THR A 156 -14.62 -2.49 5.98
CA THR A 156 -14.83 -1.62 4.82
C THR A 156 -13.58 -0.78 4.56
N LEU A 157 -13.41 -0.29 3.33
CA LEU A 157 -12.27 0.57 3.01
C LEU A 157 -12.36 1.90 3.77
N GLU A 158 -13.59 2.36 4.03
CA GLU A 158 -13.90 3.53 4.84
C GLU A 158 -13.40 3.37 6.29
N GLU A 159 -13.56 2.19 6.89
CA GLU A 159 -13.04 1.88 8.23
C GLU A 159 -11.52 1.87 8.27
N VAL A 160 -10.85 1.52 7.17
CA VAL A 160 -9.38 1.47 7.08
C VAL A 160 -8.80 2.87 6.94
N VAL A 161 -9.50 3.73 6.20
CA VAL A 161 -9.20 5.16 6.13
C VAL A 161 -9.45 5.86 7.47
N ALA A 162 -10.50 5.45 8.20
CA ALA A 162 -10.84 5.99 9.51
C ALA A 162 -9.92 5.48 10.62
N ALA A 163 -9.45 4.23 10.52
CA ALA A 163 -8.43 3.62 11.37
C ALA A 163 -7.06 4.23 11.05
N LYS A 164 -6.87 5.50 11.41
CA LYS A 164 -5.57 6.17 11.43
C LYS A 164 -4.63 5.42 12.37
N THR A 165 -3.90 4.43 11.89
CA THR A 165 -2.76 3.88 12.64
C THR A 165 -1.71 3.30 11.71
N VAL A 166 -1.05 4.17 10.95
CA VAL A 166 0.40 4.03 10.81
C VAL A 166 0.98 4.95 11.88
N ARG A 167 1.25 4.40 13.06
CA ARG A 167 2.06 5.11 14.05
C ARG A 167 3.47 5.15 13.46
N PHE A 168 3.78 6.25 12.77
CA PHE A 168 5.17 6.61 12.54
C PHE A 168 5.80 6.83 13.91
N VAL A 169 6.65 5.91 14.33
CA VAL A 169 7.75 6.28 15.22
C VAL A 169 8.71 7.08 14.34
N ALA A 170 8.36 8.36 14.13
CA ALA A 170 9.33 9.33 13.69
C ALA A 170 10.39 9.36 14.79
N GLY A 171 11.60 8.87 14.45
CA GLY A 171 12.77 9.13 15.27
C GLY A 171 12.85 10.63 15.54
N GLN A 172 12.78 10.96 16.83
CA GLN A 172 13.25 12.18 17.48
C GLN A 172 13.24 13.49 16.65
N LEU A 173 12.41 14.43 17.08
CA LEU A 173 12.91 15.77 17.36
C LEU A 173 12.70 16.06 18.85
N VAL A 174 13.80 15.95 19.59
CA VAL A 174 14.01 16.67 20.84
C VAL A 174 14.08 18.15 20.48
N GLY A 175 13.35 19.02 21.20
CA GLY A 175 13.49 20.47 21.03
C GLY A 175 12.47 21.30 21.81
N ALA A 176 12.82 21.57 23.07
CA ALA A 176 12.32 22.59 24.02
C ALA A 176 10.84 22.57 24.41
#